data_AF-A0A1Y4T2F6-F1
#
_entry.id   AF-A0A1Y4T2F6-F1
#
_cell.length_a   1.000
_cell.length_b   1.000
_cell.length_c   1.000
_cell.angle_alpha   90.00
_cell.angle_beta   90.00
_cell.angle_gamma   90.00
#
_symmetry.space_group_name_H-M   'P 1'
#
loop_
_entity.id
_entity.type
_entity.pdbx_description
1 polymer ?
#
loop_
_entity_poly.entity_id
_entity_poly.type
_entity_poly.pdbx_seq_one_letter_code
_entity_poly.pdbx_strand_id
1 'polypeptide(L)'
;MRRKILVFIAVLVIPILILLADHFILKEDIHLSYDYDISAKWHQIVDNPDAYPQELIDLALRNKETIPFVADYPEDHEKDIAINIQQEIQSESMPLFMQWDKRWGYKMYGDQMMAIDGCGPTCLSMVVSYLTQNGRYHPYYMAQYSEQNGYYSEAGTAWPLMVRGAQACGIDVKEIPLDEKTVVSNLLEGHPIICSVSKGTFTSTGHFIVLSEYKNHQIKVLDPNSQKKSGYYSFDDLSYQIRNLWAYSQNSF
;
A
#
# COMPACT_ATOMS: atom_id res chain seq x y z
N MET A 1 46.65 24.46 -32.59
CA MET A 1 46.13 23.14 -32.15
C MET A 1 45.72 23.09 -30.68
N ARG A 2 46.57 23.49 -29.72
CA ARG A 2 46.31 23.39 -28.27
C ARG A 2 45.01 24.07 -27.78
N ARG A 3 44.65 25.24 -28.33
CA ARG A 3 43.44 26.00 -27.92
C ARG A 3 42.13 25.31 -28.30
N LYS A 4 42.08 24.58 -29.43
CA LYS A 4 40.88 23.84 -29.87
C LYS A 4 40.66 22.57 -29.04
N ILE A 5 41.75 21.91 -28.61
CA ILE A 5 41.69 20.73 -27.72
C ILE A 5 41.23 21.12 -26.31
N LEU A 6 41.72 22.25 -25.77
CA LEU A 6 41.25 22.75 -24.47
C LEU A 6 39.75 23.08 -24.48
N VAL A 7 39.26 23.71 -25.56
CA VAL A 7 37.82 24.03 -25.69
C VAL A 7 36.99 22.73 -25.82
N PHE A 8 37.49 21.72 -26.54
CA PHE A 8 36.80 20.44 -26.67
C PHE A 8 36.68 19.68 -25.34
N ILE A 9 37.76 19.64 -24.53
CA ILE A 9 37.75 19.03 -23.19
C ILE A 9 36.78 19.80 -22.27
N ALA A 10 36.85 21.13 -22.26
CA ALA A 10 36.03 21.95 -21.37
C ALA A 10 34.53 21.93 -21.70
N VAL A 11 34.16 21.84 -22.99
CA VAL A 11 32.76 21.95 -23.43
C VAL A 11 32.05 20.59 -23.54
N LEU A 12 32.78 19.51 -23.82
CA LEU A 12 32.15 18.19 -24.03
C LEU A 12 32.52 17.19 -22.94
N VAL A 13 33.78 17.13 -22.52
CA VAL A 13 34.24 16.09 -21.59
C VAL A 13 33.90 16.45 -20.15
N ILE A 14 34.10 17.69 -19.73
CA ILE A 14 33.79 18.11 -18.34
C ILE A 14 32.29 17.97 -18.02
N PRO A 15 31.33 18.39 -18.86
CA PRO A 15 29.91 18.19 -18.57
C PRO A 15 29.49 16.73 -18.54
N ILE A 16 30.07 15.88 -19.42
CA ILE A 16 29.82 14.43 -19.40
C ILE A 16 30.41 13.78 -18.14
N LEU A 17 31.61 14.20 -17.71
CA LEU A 17 32.21 13.73 -16.47
C LEU A 17 31.45 14.21 -15.24
N ILE A 18 30.87 15.42 -15.26
CA ILE A 18 29.98 15.91 -14.20
C ILE A 18 28.68 15.11 -14.20
N LEU A 19 28.06 14.84 -15.36
CA LEU A 19 26.86 14.01 -15.45
C LEU A 19 27.12 12.55 -15.03
N LEU A 20 28.29 12.00 -15.36
CA LEU A 20 28.71 10.68 -14.88
C LEU A 20 29.02 10.70 -13.39
N ALA A 21 29.72 11.72 -12.90
CA ALA A 21 29.98 11.90 -11.48
C ALA A 21 28.66 12.05 -10.73
N ASP A 22 27.72 12.87 -11.20
CA ASP A 22 26.38 13.00 -10.63
C ASP A 22 25.60 11.69 -10.73
N HIS A 23 25.71 10.93 -11.82
CA HIS A 23 25.11 9.59 -11.93
C HIS A 23 25.70 8.58 -10.93
N PHE A 24 26.98 8.72 -10.57
CA PHE A 24 27.67 7.88 -9.59
C PHE A 24 27.62 8.42 -8.15
N ILE A 25 27.41 9.72 -7.94
CA ILE A 25 27.43 10.43 -6.64
C ILE A 25 26.00 10.68 -6.12
N LEU A 26 24.99 10.77 -7.00
CA LEU A 26 23.57 10.90 -6.61
C LEU A 26 22.87 9.54 -6.41
N LYS A 27 23.57 8.42 -6.56
CA LYS A 27 23.23 7.26 -5.75
C LYS A 27 23.60 7.65 -4.32
N GLU A 28 22.67 8.26 -3.59
CA GLU A 28 22.70 8.18 -2.14
C GLU A 28 22.76 6.68 -1.82
N ASP A 29 23.95 6.18 -1.54
CA ASP A 29 24.13 4.84 -1.00
C ASP A 29 23.30 4.82 0.28
N ILE A 30 22.12 4.20 0.21
CA ILE A 30 21.36 3.86 1.39
C ILE A 30 22.29 2.95 2.18
N HIS A 31 22.94 3.52 3.19
CA HIS A 31 23.82 2.78 4.07
C HIS A 31 22.95 1.86 4.91
N LEU A 32 22.66 0.69 4.33
CA LEU A 32 22.03 -0.42 5.03
C LEU A 32 22.96 -0.81 6.17
N SER A 33 22.52 -0.54 7.39
CA SER A 33 23.26 -0.88 8.60
C SER A 33 22.73 -2.20 9.16
N TYR A 34 23.64 -3.10 9.52
CA TYR A 34 23.31 -4.34 10.25
C TYR A 34 22.56 -4.06 11.56
N ASP A 35 22.80 -2.89 12.18
CA ASP A 35 22.20 -2.52 13.46
C ASP A 35 20.76 -2.03 13.35
N TYR A 36 20.25 -1.82 12.12
CA TYR A 36 18.86 -1.41 11.91
C TYR A 36 17.88 -2.48 12.40
N ASP A 37 18.16 -3.76 12.13
CA ASP A 37 17.38 -4.90 12.61
C ASP A 37 18.28 -6.14 12.78
N ILE A 38 18.14 -6.85 13.90
CA ILE A 38 19.03 -7.98 14.24
C ILE A 38 18.65 -9.29 13.55
N SER A 39 17.56 -9.31 12.77
CA SER A 39 17.09 -10.54 12.14
C SER A 39 18.00 -10.99 11.02
N ALA A 40 18.15 -12.31 10.88
CA ALA A 40 18.87 -12.90 9.76
C ALA A 40 18.28 -12.49 8.40
N LYS A 41 16.97 -12.22 8.33
CA LYS A 41 16.30 -11.73 7.12
C LYS A 41 16.73 -10.32 6.75
N TRP A 42 16.92 -9.43 7.74
CA TRP A 42 17.51 -8.12 7.47
C TRP A 42 18.95 -8.26 6.99
N HIS A 43 19.77 -9.04 7.70
CA HIS A 43 21.17 -9.25 7.32
C HIS A 43 21.31 -9.83 5.90
N GLN A 44 20.40 -10.72 5.48
CA GLN A 44 20.33 -11.21 4.11
C GLN A 44 20.17 -10.08 3.07
N ILE A 45 19.33 -9.06 3.37
CA ILE A 45 19.16 -7.88 2.50
C ILE A 45 20.43 -7.03 2.50
N VAL A 46 21.04 -6.82 3.67
CA VAL A 46 22.29 -6.04 3.82
C VAL A 46 23.47 -6.71 3.10
N ASP A 47 23.55 -8.03 3.14
CA ASP A 47 24.64 -8.82 2.53
C ASP A 47 24.61 -8.75 1.00
N ASN A 48 23.44 -8.53 0.39
CA ASN A 48 23.25 -8.56 -1.07
C ASN A 48 22.16 -7.59 -1.56
N PRO A 49 22.31 -6.27 -1.36
CA PRO A 49 21.27 -5.29 -1.69
C PRO A 49 20.90 -5.25 -3.17
N ASP A 50 21.85 -5.52 -4.06
CA ASP A 50 21.64 -5.49 -5.52
C ASP A 50 20.67 -6.59 -6.02
N ALA A 51 20.34 -7.58 -5.18
CA ALA A 51 19.33 -8.60 -5.50
C ALA A 51 17.89 -8.13 -5.31
N TYR A 52 17.68 -6.92 -4.76
CA TYR A 52 16.38 -6.39 -4.41
C TYR A 52 16.12 -5.07 -5.16
N PRO A 53 14.91 -4.86 -5.73
CA PRO A 53 14.47 -3.55 -6.17
C PRO A 53 14.56 -2.52 -5.03
N GLN A 54 14.96 -1.31 -5.36
CA GLN A 54 15.18 -0.25 -4.38
C GLN A 54 13.91 0.06 -3.57
N GLU A 55 12.75 -0.01 -4.21
CA GLU A 55 11.45 0.26 -3.61
C GLU A 55 11.11 -0.74 -2.49
N LEU A 56 11.57 -1.99 -2.62
CA LEU A 56 11.41 -3.01 -1.58
C LEU A 56 12.38 -2.80 -0.40
N ILE A 57 13.60 -2.36 -0.67
CA ILE A 57 14.53 -1.96 0.39
C ILE A 57 13.94 -0.78 1.18
N ASP A 58 13.42 0.22 0.46
CA ASP A 58 12.77 1.38 1.07
C ASP A 58 11.52 0.99 1.86
N LEU A 59 10.77 -0.02 1.39
CA LEU A 59 9.64 -0.60 2.13
C LEU A 59 10.10 -1.20 3.47
N ALA A 60 11.16 -2.02 3.48
CA ALA A 60 11.71 -2.61 4.69
C ALA A 60 12.22 -1.57 5.70
N LEU A 61 12.84 -0.49 5.21
CA LEU A 61 13.34 0.61 6.02
C LEU A 61 12.22 1.45 6.65
N ARG A 62 11.08 1.60 5.96
CA ARG A 62 9.90 2.31 6.48
C ARG A 62 9.02 1.42 7.33
N ASN A 63 9.03 0.11 7.09
CA ASN A 63 8.20 -0.86 7.78
C ASN A 63 8.94 -2.18 8.01
N LYS A 64 9.48 -2.35 9.22
CA LYS A 64 10.19 -3.57 9.63
C LYS A 64 9.36 -4.86 9.54
N GLU A 65 8.03 -4.78 9.55
CA GLU A 65 7.16 -5.96 9.40
C GLU A 65 7.32 -6.61 8.02
N THR A 66 7.78 -5.85 7.03
CA THR A 66 7.97 -6.32 5.65
C THR A 66 9.34 -6.96 5.41
N ILE A 67 10.27 -6.90 6.38
CA ILE A 67 11.63 -7.44 6.21
C ILE A 67 11.61 -8.90 5.73
N PRO A 68 10.82 -9.83 6.31
CA PRO A 68 10.76 -11.20 5.80
C PRO A 68 10.25 -11.30 4.36
N PHE A 69 9.21 -10.51 4.02
CA PHE A 69 8.70 -10.43 2.66
C PHE A 69 9.79 -9.93 1.70
N VAL A 70 10.44 -8.81 2.00
CA VAL A 70 11.48 -8.25 1.14
C VAL A 70 12.64 -9.23 0.98
N ALA A 71 13.11 -9.84 2.07
CA ALA A 71 14.21 -10.81 2.03
C ALA A 71 13.92 -12.04 1.17
N ASP A 72 12.65 -12.45 1.05
CA ASP A 72 12.22 -13.60 0.25
C ASP A 72 12.05 -13.26 -1.24
N TYR A 73 12.16 -11.99 -1.65
CA TYR A 73 11.98 -11.54 -3.03
C TYR A 73 12.77 -12.35 -4.06
N PRO A 74 14.10 -12.56 -3.94
CA PRO A 74 14.88 -13.27 -4.97
C PRO A 74 14.40 -14.69 -5.27
N GLU A 75 13.77 -15.35 -4.29
CA GLU A 75 13.25 -16.71 -4.43
C GLU A 75 11.76 -16.76 -4.80
N ASP A 76 10.96 -15.79 -4.34
CA ASP A 76 9.50 -15.88 -4.38
C ASP A 76 8.84 -15.01 -5.47
N HIS A 77 9.49 -13.96 -5.97
CA HIS A 77 8.83 -12.97 -6.85
C HIS A 77 8.33 -13.54 -8.18
N GLU A 78 8.96 -14.59 -8.71
CA GLU A 78 8.53 -15.26 -9.93
C GLU A 78 7.56 -16.44 -9.68
N LYS A 79 7.31 -16.80 -8.42
CA LYS A 79 6.42 -17.92 -8.10
C LYS A 79 4.97 -17.57 -8.42
N ASP A 80 4.32 -18.44 -9.18
CA ASP A 80 2.88 -18.35 -9.37
C ASP A 80 2.14 -19.02 -8.21
N ILE A 81 1.84 -18.24 -7.18
CA ILE A 81 1.09 -18.69 -6.01
C ILE A 81 -0.41 -18.50 -6.29
N ALA A 82 -1.17 -19.57 -6.18
CA ALA A 82 -2.63 -19.51 -6.29
C ALA A 82 -3.23 -18.58 -5.23
N ILE A 83 -4.04 -17.62 -5.67
CA ILE A 83 -4.70 -16.66 -4.78
C ILE A 83 -6.07 -17.23 -4.39
N ASN A 84 -6.19 -17.61 -3.12
CA ASN A 84 -7.46 -18.03 -2.53
C ASN A 84 -7.61 -17.38 -1.16
N ILE A 85 -8.69 -16.61 -0.99
CA ILE A 85 -9.04 -15.92 0.26
C ILE A 85 -10.35 -16.42 0.89
N GLN A 86 -10.95 -17.47 0.33
CA GLN A 86 -12.32 -17.89 0.69
C GLN A 86 -12.45 -18.30 2.17
N GLN A 87 -11.42 -18.91 2.73
CA GLN A 87 -11.42 -19.30 4.13
C GLN A 87 -11.30 -18.08 5.07
N GLU A 88 -10.52 -17.06 4.68
CA GLU A 88 -10.30 -15.86 5.49
C GLU A 88 -11.57 -15.00 5.59
N ILE A 89 -12.35 -14.92 4.51
CA ILE A 89 -13.58 -14.10 4.46
C ILE A 89 -14.79 -14.74 5.15
N GLN A 90 -14.76 -16.05 5.43
CA GLN A 90 -15.84 -16.79 6.12
C GLN A 90 -15.87 -16.56 7.64
N SER A 91 -15.10 -15.60 8.16
CA SER A 91 -15.09 -15.27 9.58
C SER A 91 -16.13 -14.20 9.95
N GLU A 92 -16.52 -14.15 11.23
CA GLU A 92 -17.51 -13.18 11.71
C GLU A 92 -17.04 -11.72 11.55
N SER A 93 -15.72 -11.50 11.58
CA SER A 93 -15.11 -10.18 11.43
C SER A 93 -14.44 -10.02 10.08
N MET A 94 -14.40 -8.80 9.56
CA MET A 94 -13.64 -8.50 8.34
C MET A 94 -12.16 -8.93 8.47
N PRO A 95 -11.61 -9.69 7.51
CA PRO A 95 -10.21 -10.11 7.56
C PRO A 95 -9.29 -8.93 7.27
N LEU A 96 -8.10 -8.94 7.87
CA LEU A 96 -7.00 -8.06 7.49
C LEU A 96 -6.22 -8.71 6.35
N PHE A 97 -6.17 -8.04 5.19
CA PHE A 97 -5.27 -8.40 4.11
C PHE A 97 -4.10 -7.44 4.05
N MET A 98 -2.88 -7.99 3.96
CA MET A 98 -1.67 -7.20 3.78
C MET A 98 -1.42 -6.99 2.29
N GLN A 99 -1.14 -5.76 1.86
CA GLN A 99 -0.75 -5.47 0.48
C GLN A 99 0.56 -6.17 0.07
N TRP A 100 1.38 -6.53 1.05
CA TRP A 100 2.63 -7.28 0.93
C TRP A 100 2.49 -8.80 1.19
N ASP A 101 1.28 -9.38 1.14
CA ASP A 101 1.13 -10.84 1.18
C ASP A 101 1.76 -11.50 -0.07
N LYS A 102 2.57 -12.54 0.09
CA LYS A 102 3.31 -13.19 -1.01
C LYS A 102 2.43 -13.68 -2.16
N ARG A 103 1.14 -13.97 -1.92
CA ARG A 103 0.17 -14.35 -2.97
C ARG A 103 0.02 -13.28 -4.05
N TRP A 104 0.26 -12.00 -3.73
CA TRP A 104 0.11 -10.88 -4.68
C TRP A 104 1.13 -9.76 -4.55
N GLY A 105 1.85 -9.64 -3.43
CA GLY A 105 2.67 -8.48 -3.08
C GLY A 105 3.80 -8.18 -4.06
N TYR A 106 4.36 -9.20 -4.72
CA TYR A 106 5.38 -9.04 -5.76
C TYR A 106 4.79 -8.78 -7.15
N LYS A 107 3.48 -8.94 -7.34
CA LYS A 107 2.84 -8.70 -8.63
C LYS A 107 2.73 -7.21 -8.89
N MET A 108 2.82 -6.82 -10.16
CA MET A 108 2.77 -5.41 -10.57
C MET A 108 1.36 -4.83 -10.44
N TYR A 109 1.30 -3.56 -10.08
CA TYR A 109 0.13 -2.69 -10.07
C TYR A 109 0.59 -1.31 -10.55
N GLY A 110 0.36 -1.04 -11.82
CA GLY A 110 0.92 0.10 -12.53
C GLY A 110 2.39 -0.11 -12.84
N ASP A 111 3.21 0.89 -12.53
CA ASP A 111 4.66 0.83 -12.60
C ASP A 111 5.32 0.39 -11.27
N GLN A 112 4.51 0.03 -10.27
CA GLN A 112 4.98 -0.43 -8.96
C GLN A 112 4.48 -1.82 -8.58
N MET A 113 5.08 -2.42 -7.55
CA MET A 113 4.57 -3.68 -6.96
C MET A 113 3.37 -3.43 -6.05
N MET A 114 2.48 -4.41 -5.93
CA MET A 114 1.36 -4.42 -4.97
C MET A 114 1.81 -4.10 -3.53
N ALA A 115 2.98 -4.58 -3.12
CA ALA A 115 3.54 -4.29 -1.80
C ALA A 115 3.84 -2.80 -1.57
N ILE A 116 4.00 -2.00 -2.63
CA ILE A 116 4.32 -0.57 -2.57
C ILE A 116 3.04 0.27 -2.64
N ASP A 117 2.23 0.08 -3.68
CA ASP A 117 1.10 0.96 -4.01
C ASP A 117 -0.29 0.31 -3.86
N GLY A 118 -0.35 -0.94 -3.39
CA GLY A 118 -1.56 -1.75 -3.36
C GLY A 118 -2.55 -1.42 -2.24
N CYS A 119 -2.38 -0.33 -1.48
CA CYS A 119 -3.23 -0.03 -0.32
C CYS A 119 -4.72 0.11 -0.69
N GLY A 120 -5.02 0.86 -1.76
CA GLY A 120 -6.39 1.06 -2.25
C GLY A 120 -7.09 -0.24 -2.67
N PRO A 121 -6.53 -1.02 -3.62
CA PRO A 121 -7.06 -2.33 -4.01
C PRO A 121 -7.22 -3.30 -2.84
N THR A 122 -6.29 -3.28 -1.88
CA THR A 122 -6.35 -4.15 -0.70
C THR A 122 -7.48 -3.74 0.23
N CYS A 123 -7.66 -2.44 0.48
CA CYS A 123 -8.81 -1.93 1.24
C CYS A 123 -10.14 -2.27 0.58
N LEU A 124 -10.26 -2.04 -0.74
CA LEU A 124 -11.47 -2.35 -1.47
C LEU A 124 -11.76 -3.85 -1.47
N SER A 125 -10.73 -4.68 -1.61
CA SER A 125 -10.85 -6.14 -1.52
C SER A 125 -11.40 -6.57 -0.17
N MET A 126 -10.82 -6.10 0.95
CA MET A 126 -11.30 -6.44 2.30
C MET A 126 -12.81 -6.16 2.44
N VAL A 127 -13.26 -4.98 2.02
CA VAL A 127 -14.67 -4.59 2.11
C VAL A 127 -15.56 -5.41 1.19
N VAL A 128 -15.23 -5.48 -0.11
CA VAL A 128 -16.08 -6.14 -1.11
C VAL A 128 -16.14 -7.64 -0.88
N SER A 129 -15.01 -8.30 -0.60
CA SER A 129 -15.01 -9.74 -0.38
C SER A 129 -15.75 -10.12 0.91
N TYR A 130 -15.68 -9.28 1.95
CA TYR A 130 -16.42 -9.49 3.19
C TYR A 130 -17.93 -9.34 2.99
N LEU A 131 -18.38 -8.25 2.36
CA LEU A 131 -19.82 -8.00 2.14
C LEU A 131 -20.45 -9.00 1.16
N THR A 132 -19.71 -9.44 0.14
CA THR A 132 -20.23 -10.40 -0.86
C THR A 132 -19.97 -11.86 -0.53
N GLN A 133 -19.13 -12.14 0.47
CA GLN A 133 -18.63 -13.48 0.81
C GLN A 133 -18.00 -14.22 -0.40
N ASN A 134 -17.40 -13.47 -1.32
CA ASN A 134 -16.88 -13.97 -2.58
C ASN A 134 -15.35 -13.78 -2.69
N GLY A 135 -14.62 -14.89 -2.60
CA GLY A 135 -13.16 -14.90 -2.66
C GLY A 135 -12.54 -14.51 -4.01
N ARG A 136 -13.34 -14.34 -5.08
CA ARG A 136 -12.87 -13.77 -6.35
C ARG A 136 -12.32 -12.36 -6.17
N TYR A 137 -12.87 -11.60 -5.22
CA TYR A 137 -12.53 -10.21 -4.98
C TYR A 137 -11.28 -10.04 -4.12
N HIS A 138 -10.21 -10.80 -4.41
CA HIS A 138 -8.92 -10.70 -3.73
C HIS A 138 -8.17 -9.42 -4.12
N PRO A 139 -7.14 -9.00 -3.34
CA PRO A 139 -6.46 -7.71 -3.56
C PRO A 139 -5.93 -7.51 -4.97
N TYR A 140 -5.32 -8.55 -5.54
CA TYR A 140 -4.81 -8.47 -6.91
C TYR A 140 -5.90 -8.34 -7.98
N TYR A 141 -7.09 -8.92 -7.79
CA TYR A 141 -8.20 -8.73 -8.72
C TYR A 141 -8.65 -7.27 -8.75
N MET A 142 -8.70 -6.64 -7.58
CA MET A 142 -9.04 -5.22 -7.46
C MET A 142 -7.97 -4.31 -8.08
N ALA A 143 -6.69 -4.70 -8.00
CA ALA A 143 -5.59 -3.98 -8.63
C ALA A 143 -5.71 -4.03 -10.15
N GLN A 144 -5.94 -5.22 -10.71
CA GLN A 144 -6.16 -5.40 -12.14
C GLN A 144 -7.39 -4.61 -12.63
N TYR A 145 -8.48 -4.63 -11.88
CA TYR A 145 -9.65 -3.83 -12.18
C TYR A 145 -9.32 -2.32 -12.15
N SER A 146 -8.55 -1.88 -11.17
CA SER A 146 -8.11 -0.49 -11.03
C SER A 146 -7.32 -0.02 -12.25
N GLU A 147 -6.31 -0.79 -12.69
CA GLU A 147 -5.50 -0.47 -13.87
C GLU A 147 -6.32 -0.45 -15.15
N GLN A 148 -7.13 -1.49 -15.39
CA GLN A 148 -7.95 -1.62 -16.60
C GLN A 148 -8.94 -0.46 -16.78
N ASN A 149 -9.33 0.20 -15.68
CA ASN A 149 -10.29 1.30 -15.68
C ASN A 149 -9.63 2.67 -15.41
N GLY A 150 -8.29 2.76 -15.41
CA GLY A 150 -7.58 4.03 -15.30
C GLY A 150 -7.65 4.67 -13.91
N TYR A 151 -7.73 3.86 -12.85
CA TYR A 151 -7.71 4.33 -11.46
C TYR A 151 -6.33 4.23 -10.80
N TYR A 152 -5.31 3.80 -11.54
CA TYR A 152 -3.91 3.93 -11.13
C TYR A 152 -3.29 5.23 -11.66
N SER A 153 -2.43 5.86 -10.87
CA SER A 153 -1.67 7.06 -11.21
C SER A 153 -0.33 7.06 -10.47
N GLU A 154 0.57 7.99 -10.77
CA GLU A 154 1.83 8.16 -10.02
C GLU A 154 1.62 8.41 -8.51
N ALA A 155 0.43 8.87 -8.10
CA ALA A 155 0.06 9.01 -6.69
C ALA A 155 -0.49 7.71 -6.07
N GLY A 156 -0.39 6.59 -6.78
CA GLY A 156 -1.02 5.32 -6.46
C GLY A 156 -2.48 5.29 -6.89
N THR A 157 -3.34 4.82 -5.99
CA THR A 157 -4.76 4.55 -6.30
C THR A 157 -5.64 5.80 -6.21
N ALA A 158 -6.37 6.09 -7.28
CA ALA A 158 -7.29 7.22 -7.34
C ALA A 158 -8.60 6.95 -6.58
N TRP A 159 -9.12 7.99 -5.90
CA TRP A 159 -10.37 7.93 -5.14
C TRP A 159 -11.59 7.38 -5.91
N PRO A 160 -11.76 7.62 -7.23
CA PRO A 160 -12.87 7.04 -7.98
C PRO A 160 -12.96 5.51 -7.92
N LEU A 161 -11.86 4.79 -7.65
CA LEU A 161 -11.89 3.34 -7.44
C LEU A 161 -12.80 2.97 -6.26
N MET A 162 -12.76 3.75 -5.17
CA MET A 162 -13.55 3.49 -3.95
C MET A 162 -15.04 3.49 -4.24
N VAL A 163 -15.48 4.29 -5.22
CA VAL A 163 -16.88 4.33 -5.64
C VAL A 163 -17.17 3.33 -6.75
N ARG A 164 -16.44 3.42 -7.87
CA ARG A 164 -16.74 2.65 -9.08
C ARG A 164 -16.36 1.18 -8.97
N GLY A 165 -15.29 0.86 -8.25
CA GLY A 165 -14.88 -0.51 -7.99
C GLY A 165 -15.88 -1.27 -7.13
N ALA A 166 -16.40 -0.63 -6.07
CA ALA A 166 -17.45 -1.21 -5.25
C ALA A 166 -18.76 -1.43 -6.04
N GLN A 167 -19.20 -0.41 -6.79
CA GLN A 167 -20.40 -0.50 -7.63
C GLN A 167 -20.31 -1.61 -8.68
N ALA A 168 -19.14 -1.79 -9.30
CA ALA A 168 -18.91 -2.87 -10.27
C ALA A 168 -18.99 -4.27 -9.64
N CYS A 169 -18.88 -4.38 -8.32
CA CYS A 169 -19.03 -5.61 -7.57
C CYS A 169 -20.43 -5.78 -6.97
N GLY A 170 -21.36 -4.87 -7.26
CA GLY A 170 -22.73 -4.87 -6.73
C GLY A 170 -22.82 -4.39 -5.27
N ILE A 171 -21.86 -3.59 -4.81
CA ILE A 171 -21.85 -2.99 -3.48
C ILE A 171 -22.27 -1.53 -3.57
N ASP A 172 -23.22 -1.14 -2.73
CA ASP A 172 -23.64 0.26 -2.57
C ASP A 172 -22.58 1.02 -1.77
N VAL A 173 -22.33 2.26 -2.17
CA VAL A 173 -21.29 3.11 -1.60
C VAL A 173 -21.76 4.55 -1.50
N LYS A 174 -21.42 5.20 -0.38
CA LYS A 174 -21.73 6.61 -0.13
C LYS A 174 -20.51 7.31 0.45
N GLU A 175 -20.15 8.43 -0.15
CA GLU A 175 -19.21 9.36 0.49
C GLU A 175 -19.90 10.02 1.69
N ILE A 176 -19.26 9.96 2.86
CA ILE A 176 -19.82 10.44 4.12
C ILE A 176 -18.99 11.60 4.69
N PRO A 177 -19.59 12.55 5.41
CA PRO A 177 -18.84 13.61 6.08
C PRO A 177 -17.94 13.04 7.18
N LEU A 178 -16.82 13.74 7.42
CA LEU A 178 -15.96 13.52 8.58
C LEU A 178 -16.66 14.04 9.85
N ASP A 179 -17.50 13.20 10.44
CA ASP A 179 -18.26 13.46 11.65
C ASP A 179 -18.34 12.17 12.48
N GLU A 180 -18.07 12.25 13.78
CA GLU A 180 -17.99 11.09 14.66
C GLU A 180 -19.31 10.31 14.70
N LYS A 181 -20.44 11.01 14.80
CA LYS A 181 -21.76 10.37 14.86
C LYS A 181 -22.06 9.62 13.57
N THR A 182 -21.70 10.21 12.43
CA THR A 182 -21.87 9.59 11.11
C THR A 182 -21.01 8.34 10.96
N VAL A 183 -19.72 8.39 11.37
CA VAL A 183 -18.83 7.22 11.32
C VAL A 183 -19.34 6.11 12.25
N VAL A 184 -19.68 6.45 13.50
CA VAL A 184 -20.15 5.49 14.50
C VAL A 184 -21.46 4.84 14.08
N SER A 185 -22.44 5.61 13.57
CA SER A 185 -23.72 5.05 13.13
C SER A 185 -23.56 4.04 11.98
N ASN A 186 -22.75 4.36 10.97
CA ASN A 186 -22.44 3.42 9.88
C ASN A 186 -21.80 2.13 10.40
N LEU A 187 -20.80 2.23 11.27
CA LEU A 187 -20.13 1.05 11.83
C LEU A 187 -21.06 0.19 12.71
N LEU A 188 -21.97 0.81 13.46
CA LEU A 188 -22.99 0.11 14.26
C LEU A 188 -24.04 -0.60 13.40
N GLU A 189 -24.32 -0.10 12.19
CA GLU A 189 -25.19 -0.74 11.20
C GLU A 189 -24.48 -1.85 10.41
N GLY A 190 -23.17 -2.06 10.65
CA GLY A 190 -22.37 -3.04 9.92
C GLY A 190 -21.90 -2.54 8.54
N HIS A 191 -21.93 -1.23 8.30
CA HIS A 191 -21.40 -0.61 7.09
C HIS A 191 -19.92 -0.29 7.29
N PRO A 192 -18.97 -1.09 6.73
CA PRO A 192 -17.56 -0.77 6.82
C PRO A 192 -17.25 0.51 6.05
N ILE A 193 -16.15 1.17 6.41
CA ILE A 193 -15.76 2.47 5.84
C ILE A 193 -14.32 2.40 5.34
N ILE A 194 -14.06 2.85 4.11
CA ILE A 194 -12.69 3.10 3.64
C ILE A 194 -12.38 4.58 3.85
N CYS A 195 -11.21 4.87 4.42
CA CYS A 195 -10.70 6.22 4.57
C CYS A 195 -9.52 6.43 3.64
N SER A 196 -9.47 7.60 2.98
CA SER A 196 -8.19 8.14 2.52
C SER A 196 -7.60 8.98 3.65
N VAL A 197 -6.36 8.71 4.04
CA VAL A 197 -5.65 9.43 5.09
C VAL A 197 -4.41 10.12 4.53
N SER A 198 -4.02 11.22 5.17
CA SER A 198 -2.79 11.97 4.92
C SER A 198 -1.74 11.66 5.98
N LYS A 199 -0.62 12.40 5.96
CA LYS A 199 0.48 12.26 6.92
C LYS A 199 -0.02 12.21 8.37
N GLY A 200 0.38 11.17 9.09
CA GLY A 200 -0.03 10.92 10.47
C GLY A 200 0.45 9.56 10.96
N THR A 201 -0.40 8.88 11.73
CA THR A 201 -0.11 7.55 12.30
C THR A 201 0.19 6.52 11.23
N PHE A 202 -0.60 6.49 10.15
CA PHE A 202 -0.57 5.39 9.17
C PHE A 202 0.48 5.58 8.07
N THR A 203 0.75 6.82 7.67
CA THR A 203 1.58 7.14 6.51
C THR A 203 2.34 8.46 6.69
N SER A 204 3.41 8.65 5.94
CA SER A 204 4.11 9.95 5.81
C SER A 204 3.57 10.80 4.64
N THR A 205 2.76 10.21 3.75
CA THR A 205 2.22 10.84 2.53
C THR A 205 0.70 10.69 2.47
N GLY A 206 0.17 9.81 1.63
CA GLY A 206 -1.22 9.41 1.52
C GLY A 206 -1.35 7.89 1.67
N HIS A 207 -2.51 7.41 2.14
CA HIS A 207 -2.77 5.98 2.33
C HIS A 207 -4.26 5.69 2.40
N PHE A 208 -4.64 4.42 2.20
CA PHE A 208 -5.99 3.94 2.46
C PHE A 208 -5.99 2.96 3.64
N ILE A 209 -7.03 3.07 4.48
CA ILE A 209 -7.29 2.16 5.60
C ILE A 209 -8.78 1.80 5.64
N VAL A 210 -9.14 0.74 6.35
CA VAL A 210 -10.54 0.36 6.58
C VAL A 210 -10.91 0.54 8.04
N LEU A 211 -12.09 1.09 8.31
CA LEU A 211 -12.76 1.05 9.60
C LEU A 211 -13.82 -0.05 9.54
N SER A 212 -13.73 -1.06 10.40
CA SER A 212 -14.53 -2.29 10.26
C SER A 212 -15.53 -2.53 11.40
N GLU A 213 -15.34 -1.90 12.55
CA GLU A 213 -16.15 -2.17 13.75
C GLU A 213 -16.09 -0.96 14.69
N TYR A 214 -17.17 -0.69 15.42
CA TYR A 214 -17.17 0.23 16.55
C TYR A 214 -17.54 -0.54 17.83
N LYS A 215 -16.65 -0.50 18.83
CA LYS A 215 -16.80 -1.23 20.09
C LYS A 215 -16.09 -0.48 21.21
N ASN A 216 -16.72 -0.41 22.39
CA ASN A 216 -16.14 0.21 23.59
C ASN A 216 -15.61 1.64 23.36
N HIS A 217 -16.34 2.47 22.61
CA HIS A 217 -15.91 3.83 22.24
C HIS A 217 -14.65 3.90 21.36
N GLN A 218 -14.31 2.81 20.69
CA GLN A 218 -13.18 2.74 19.78
C GLN A 218 -13.60 2.17 18.42
N ILE A 219 -12.88 2.57 17.39
CA ILE A 219 -13.04 2.16 16.00
C ILE A 219 -11.92 1.19 15.66
N LYS A 220 -12.27 0.01 15.16
CA LYS A 220 -11.31 -0.98 14.66
C LYS A 220 -10.82 -0.57 13.28
N VAL A 221 -9.51 -0.38 13.15
CA VAL A 221 -8.80 -0.05 11.92
C VAL A 221 -8.09 -1.29 11.38
N LEU A 222 -8.21 -1.52 10.08
CA LEU A 222 -7.42 -2.47 9.29
C LEU A 222 -6.52 -1.66 8.34
N ASP A 223 -5.22 -1.64 8.63
CA ASP A 223 -4.20 -0.99 7.80
C ASP A 223 -3.56 -2.03 6.89
N PRO A 224 -3.76 -1.96 5.55
CA PRO A 224 -3.23 -2.96 4.63
C PRO A 224 -1.70 -2.97 4.53
N ASN A 225 -1.01 -1.98 5.09
CA ASN A 225 0.44 -1.90 5.08
C ASN A 225 1.07 -2.28 6.42
N SER A 226 0.34 -2.24 7.54
CA SER A 226 0.90 -2.56 8.86
C SER A 226 -0.07 -3.32 9.77
N GLN A 227 0.36 -4.52 10.20
CA GLN A 227 -0.38 -5.27 11.21
C GLN A 227 -0.28 -4.56 12.58
N LYS A 228 0.88 -3.98 12.92
CA LYS A 228 1.07 -3.18 14.15
C LYS A 228 0.17 -1.95 14.24
N LYS A 229 -0.17 -1.32 13.11
CA LYS A 229 -1.09 -0.17 13.06
C LYS A 229 -2.56 -0.58 12.87
N SER A 230 -2.83 -1.86 12.72
CA SER A 230 -4.19 -2.39 12.75
C SER A 230 -4.61 -2.60 14.21
N GLY A 231 -5.73 -2.02 14.63
CA GLY A 231 -6.09 -1.97 16.05
C GLY A 231 -7.28 -1.07 16.35
N TYR A 232 -7.51 -0.79 17.63
CA TYR A 232 -8.62 0.07 18.08
C TYR A 232 -8.13 1.49 18.37
N TYR A 233 -8.82 2.48 17.80
CA TYR A 233 -8.48 3.90 17.88
C TYR A 233 -9.70 4.70 18.33
N SER A 234 -9.49 5.81 19.04
CA SER A 234 -10.56 6.80 19.23
C SER A 234 -10.83 7.56 17.92
N PHE A 235 -11.97 8.23 17.81
CA PHE A 235 -12.22 9.10 16.66
C PHE A 235 -11.18 10.22 16.54
N ASP A 236 -10.72 10.77 17.67
CA ASP A 236 -9.71 11.84 17.70
C ASP A 236 -8.34 11.38 17.19
N ASP A 237 -7.97 10.11 17.42
CA ASP A 237 -6.74 9.53 16.87
C ASP A 237 -6.75 9.48 15.33
N LEU A 238 -7.94 9.49 14.72
CA LEU A 238 -8.15 9.30 13.28
C LEU A 238 -8.50 10.61 12.56
N SER A 239 -9.35 11.44 13.14
CA SER A 239 -10.04 12.52 12.43
C SER A 239 -9.09 13.54 11.80
N TYR A 240 -8.02 13.92 12.49
CA TYR A 240 -7.08 14.95 12.01
C TYR A 240 -6.30 14.54 10.74
N GLN A 241 -6.18 13.24 10.47
CA GLN A 241 -5.44 12.70 9.33
C GLN A 241 -6.35 12.24 8.18
N ILE A 242 -7.67 12.11 8.40
CA ILE A 242 -8.63 11.69 7.37
C ILE A 242 -8.87 12.81 6.35
N ARG A 243 -8.86 12.42 5.06
CA ARG A 243 -9.09 13.29 3.91
C ARG A 243 -10.44 13.04 3.23
N ASN A 244 -10.90 11.79 3.22
CA ASN A 244 -12.20 11.41 2.70
C ASN A 244 -12.65 10.04 3.27
N LEU A 245 -13.95 9.77 3.24
CA LEU A 245 -14.60 8.59 3.82
C LEU A 245 -15.68 8.05 2.88
N TRP A 246 -15.68 6.74 2.67
CA TRP A 246 -16.74 6.04 1.93
C TRP A 246 -17.29 4.90 2.78
N ALA A 247 -18.58 4.93 3.10
CA ALA A 247 -19.28 3.81 3.71
C ALA A 247 -19.78 2.85 2.62
N TYR A 248 -19.86 1.56 2.94
CA TYR A 248 -20.27 0.50 2.02
C TYR A 248 -21.36 -0.37 2.62
N SER A 249 -22.30 -0.81 1.79
CA SER A 249 -23.35 -1.74 2.20
C SER A 249 -23.77 -2.68 1.07
N GLN A 250 -24.29 -3.85 1.44
CA GLN A 250 -24.93 -4.79 0.52
C GLN A 250 -26.42 -4.47 0.30
N ASN A 251 -27.06 -3.73 1.22
CA ASN A 251 -28.43 -3.25 1.12
C ASN A 251 -28.42 -1.72 1.28
N SER A 252 -29.05 -0.99 0.37
CA SER A 252 -28.92 0.47 0.25
C SER A 252 -29.10 1.25 1.57
N PHE A 253 -28.35 2.35 1.70
CA PHE A 253 -28.38 3.31 2.82
C PHE A 253 -29.76 3.94 3.09
#